data_AF-A0A653DA05-F1
#
_entry.id   AF-A0A653DA05-F1
#
_cell.length_a   1.000
_cell.length_b   1.000
_cell.length_c   1.000
_cell.angle_alpha   90.00
_cell.angle_beta   90.00
_cell.angle_gamma   90.00
#
_symmetry.space_group_name_H-M   'P 1'
#
loop_
_entity.id
_entity.type
_entity.pdbx_description
1 polymer ?
#
loop_
_entity_poly.entity_id
_entity_poly.type
_entity_poly.pdbx_seq_one_letter_code
_entity_poly.pdbx_strand_id
1 'polypeptide(L)'
;MYLLFPGGMDEYSWAICDDHTIRHNKEDLYKIKVANDDSDTEGIQKLQESDIIGVAYDHIQLKFFVNGKEVDYATTSVKGTVYPALYVNDGAILDIVLDNFNFSPPPGFEKIMLEQSLL
;
A
#
# COMPACT_ATOMS: atom_id res chain seq x y z
N MET A 1 -7.06 23.76 -12.35
CA MET A 1 -7.88 22.90 -11.49
C MET A 1 -7.42 21.48 -11.72
N TYR A 2 -6.51 20.96 -10.91
CA TYR A 2 -6.02 19.59 -11.07
C TYR A 2 -7.05 18.68 -10.42
N LEU A 3 -7.80 17.94 -11.23
CA LEU A 3 -8.58 16.81 -10.76
C LEU A 3 -7.54 15.80 -10.26
N LEU A 4 -7.40 15.66 -8.93
CA LEU A 4 -6.60 14.60 -8.34
C LEU A 4 -7.31 13.29 -8.70
N PHE A 5 -6.73 12.53 -9.63
CA PHE A 5 -7.21 11.19 -9.89
C PHE A 5 -6.91 10.31 -8.66
N PRO A 6 -7.81 9.40 -8.28
CA PRO A 6 -7.50 8.40 -7.25
C PRO A 6 -6.23 7.62 -7.64
N GLY A 7 -5.42 7.24 -6.65
CA GLY A 7 -4.23 6.43 -6.89
C GLY A 7 -4.55 5.16 -7.71
N GLY A 8 -3.67 4.81 -8.64
CA GLY A 8 -3.83 3.68 -9.55
C GLY A 8 -4.62 4.00 -10.82
N MET A 9 -5.19 5.20 -10.96
CA MET A 9 -5.98 5.63 -12.14
C MET A 9 -5.13 6.34 -13.22
N ASP A 10 -3.81 6.42 -13.02
CA ASP A 10 -2.85 6.98 -13.95
C ASP A 10 -1.63 6.06 -14.12
N GLU A 11 -0.77 6.39 -15.08
CA GLU A 11 0.46 5.64 -15.39
C GLU A 11 1.61 5.91 -14.40
N TYR A 12 1.39 6.72 -13.36
CA TYR A 12 2.43 7.19 -12.44
C TYR A 12 2.23 6.69 -11.01
N SER A 13 1.12 6.01 -10.73
CA SER A 13 0.76 5.53 -9.40
C SER A 13 0.43 4.04 -9.39
N TRP A 14 0.85 3.39 -8.30
CA TRP A 14 0.50 2.03 -7.93
C TRP A 14 -0.13 2.10 -6.54
N ALA A 15 -1.39 1.71 -6.42
CA ALA A 15 -2.15 1.92 -5.19
C ALA A 15 -2.99 0.70 -4.83
N ILE A 16 -3.13 0.45 -3.53
CA ILE A 16 -4.26 -0.32 -3.00
C ILE A 16 -5.46 0.62 -2.91
N CYS A 17 -6.56 0.24 -3.54
CA CYS A 17 -7.82 0.96 -3.45
C CYS A 17 -8.73 0.42 -2.34
N ASP A 18 -9.73 1.21 -1.95
CA ASP A 18 -10.72 0.92 -0.90
C ASP A 18 -11.52 -0.37 -1.19
N ASP A 19 -11.67 -0.73 -2.45
CA ASP A 19 -12.31 -1.97 -2.86
C ASP A 19 -11.39 -3.20 -2.75
N HIS A 20 -10.20 -3.08 -2.17
CA HIS A 20 -9.20 -4.14 -1.95
C HIS A 20 -8.50 -4.61 -3.23
N THR A 21 -8.39 -3.73 -4.23
CA THR A 21 -7.71 -4.01 -5.49
C THR A 21 -6.42 -3.20 -5.58
N ILE A 22 -5.32 -3.84 -5.95
CA ILE A 22 -4.09 -3.16 -6.38
C ILE A 22 -4.31 -2.71 -7.82
N ARG A 23 -4.17 -1.41 -8.08
CA ARG A 23 -4.36 -0.79 -9.39
C ARG A 23 -3.15 0.01 -9.85
N HIS A 24 -2.99 0.04 -11.17
CA HIS A 24 -2.07 0.91 -11.88
C HIS A 24 -2.63 1.18 -13.27
N ASN A 25 -2.50 2.40 -13.78
CA ASN A 25 -2.93 2.75 -15.13
C ASN A 25 -4.38 2.34 -15.45
N LYS A 26 -5.28 2.43 -14.45
CA LYS A 26 -6.69 2.03 -14.53
C LYS A 26 -6.93 0.52 -14.71
N GLU A 27 -5.89 -0.29 -14.56
CA GLU A 27 -5.97 -1.75 -14.62
C GLU A 27 -5.99 -2.35 -13.21
N ASP A 28 -6.91 -3.30 -13.00
CA ASP A 28 -6.98 -4.13 -11.80
C ASP A 28 -5.90 -5.20 -11.87
N LEU A 29 -4.80 -4.98 -11.15
CA LEU A 29 -3.64 -5.87 -11.17
C LEU A 29 -3.84 -7.09 -10.29
N TYR A 30 -4.41 -6.89 -9.10
CA TYR A 30 -4.59 -7.96 -8.13
C TYR A 30 -5.71 -7.64 -7.14
N LYS A 31 -6.56 -8.62 -6.84
CA LYS A 31 -7.58 -8.52 -5.80
C LYS A 31 -7.06 -9.16 -4.53
N ILE A 32 -6.89 -8.35 -3.48
CA ILE A 32 -6.41 -8.84 -2.19
C ILE A 32 -7.42 -9.83 -1.60
N LYS A 33 -6.92 -11.00 -1.23
CA LYS A 33 -7.66 -12.02 -0.48
C LYS A 33 -6.93 -12.23 0.83
N VAL A 34 -7.31 -11.48 1.87
CA VAL A 34 -6.73 -11.70 3.20
C VAL A 34 -7.48 -12.84 3.85
N ALA A 35 -6.74 -13.78 4.43
CA ALA A 35 -7.26 -14.71 5.42
C ALA A 35 -6.71 -14.27 6.77
N ASN A 36 -7.56 -13.78 7.67
CA ASN A 36 -7.23 -13.73 9.09
C ASN A 36 -7.57 -15.11 9.70
N ASP A 37 -6.71 -15.59 10.59
CA ASP A 37 -6.58 -16.97 11.06
C ASP A 37 -7.87 -17.69 11.53
N ASP A 38 -7.80 -19.03 11.42
CA ASP A 38 -8.54 -20.07 12.16
C ASP A 38 -9.98 -20.43 11.80
N SER A 39 -10.38 -20.30 10.54
CA SER A 39 -11.44 -21.19 10.05
C SER A 39 -11.23 -21.56 8.59
N ASP A 40 -11.37 -22.85 8.27
CA ASP A 40 -11.43 -23.48 6.93
C ASP A 40 -12.58 -22.94 6.05
N THR A 41 -12.96 -21.68 6.21
CA THR A 41 -14.01 -21.03 5.46
C THR A 41 -13.35 -20.11 4.44
N GLU A 42 -13.54 -20.41 3.16
CA GLU A 42 -13.12 -19.61 2.01
C GLU A 42 -13.84 -18.24 1.97
N GLY A 43 -13.61 -17.40 2.99
CA GLY A 43 -14.14 -16.05 3.09
C GLY A 43 -13.08 -15.05 2.64
N ILE A 44 -13.37 -14.27 1.59
CA ILE A 44 -12.56 -13.11 1.21
C ILE A 44 -12.72 -12.07 2.33
N GLN A 45 -11.70 -11.91 3.18
CA GLN A 45 -11.72 -10.81 4.14
C GLN A 45 -11.39 -9.51 3.41
N LYS A 46 -12.31 -8.56 3.56
CA LYS A 46 -12.22 -7.19 3.07
C LYS A 46 -11.33 -6.38 4.01
N LEU A 47 -10.54 -5.45 3.49
CA LEU A 47 -9.87 -4.44 4.33
C LEU A 47 -10.93 -3.67 5.11
N GLN A 48 -10.69 -3.45 6.40
CA GLN A 48 -11.58 -2.74 7.32
C GLN A 48 -10.88 -1.54 7.94
N GLU A 49 -11.68 -0.66 8.56
CA GLU A 49 -11.14 0.37 9.45
C GLU A 49 -10.27 -0.28 10.54
N SER A 50 -9.16 0.38 10.89
CA SER A 50 -8.11 -0.11 11.81
C SER A 50 -7.15 -1.16 11.24
N ASP A 51 -7.35 -1.67 10.02
CA ASP A 51 -6.31 -2.47 9.36
C ASP A 51 -5.07 -1.62 9.07
N ILE A 52 -3.90 -2.20 9.25
CA ILE A 52 -2.61 -1.55 9.01
C ILE A 52 -2.04 -2.05 7.70
N ILE A 53 -1.84 -1.11 6.76
CA ILE A 53 -1.22 -1.39 5.47
C ILE A 53 0.28 -1.09 5.56
N GLY A 54 1.08 -2.14 5.45
CA GLY A 54 2.53 -2.02 5.29
C GLY A 54 2.91 -1.92 3.81
N VAL A 55 3.93 -1.12 3.51
CA VAL A 55 4.45 -0.95 2.15
C VAL A 55 5.97 -1.10 2.19
N ALA A 56 6.53 -1.93 1.31
CA ALA A 56 7.96 -2.11 1.16
C ALA A 56 8.35 -1.96 -0.33
N TYR A 57 9.41 -1.19 -0.60
CA TYR A 57 9.90 -0.94 -1.96
C TYR A 57 11.42 -0.87 -2.01
N ASP A 58 12.05 -1.64 -2.91
CA ASP A 58 13.52 -1.79 -3.03
C ASP A 58 14.06 -1.43 -4.42
N HIS A 59 13.34 -0.61 -5.18
CA HIS A 59 13.58 -0.31 -6.60
C HIS A 59 13.33 -1.46 -7.60
N ILE A 60 13.21 -2.70 -7.13
CA ILE A 60 12.89 -3.86 -7.98
C ILE A 60 11.42 -4.27 -7.80
N GLN A 61 10.92 -4.26 -6.56
CA GLN A 61 9.58 -4.73 -6.21
C GLN A 61 8.88 -3.77 -5.26
N LEU A 62 7.61 -3.50 -5.52
CA LEU A 62 6.67 -2.90 -4.59
C LEU A 62 5.78 -4.01 -4.01
N LYS A 63 5.85 -4.17 -2.69
CA LYS A 63 5.10 -5.15 -1.91
C LYS A 63 4.19 -4.47 -0.91
N PHE A 64 3.04 -5.09 -0.68
CA PHE A 64 2.07 -4.64 0.31
C PHE A 64 1.87 -5.71 1.38
N PHE A 65 1.52 -5.26 2.58
CA PHE A 65 1.24 -6.08 3.74
C PHE A 65 -0.07 -5.62 4.37
N VAL A 66 -0.87 -6.55 4.87
CA VAL A 66 -2.07 -6.25 5.65
C VAL A 66 -1.88 -6.86 7.03
N ASN A 67 -1.91 -6.04 8.07
CA ASN A 67 -1.72 -6.47 9.46
C ASN A 67 -0.44 -7.31 9.66
N GLY A 68 0.65 -6.90 9.01
CA GLY A 68 1.94 -7.57 9.06
C GLY A 68 2.09 -8.81 8.16
N LYS A 69 1.02 -9.29 7.51
CA LYS A 69 1.05 -10.41 6.56
C LYS A 69 1.24 -9.92 5.13
N GLU A 70 2.21 -10.49 4.41
CA GLU A 70 2.48 -10.15 3.02
C GLU A 70 1.28 -10.51 2.12
N VAL A 71 0.91 -9.60 1.24
CA VAL A 71 -0.02 -9.87 0.13
C VAL A 71 0.74 -10.67 -0.92
N ASP A 72 0.17 -11.78 -1.40
CA ASP A 72 0.77 -12.66 -2.41
C ASP A 72 0.73 -12.06 -3.83
N TYR A 73 1.27 -10.84 -3.95
CA TYR A 73 1.43 -10.08 -5.18
C TYR A 73 2.49 -8.99 -5.00
N ALA A 74 3.40 -8.89 -5.97
CA ALA A 74 4.44 -7.85 -6.01
C ALA A 74 4.45 -7.17 -7.38
N THR A 75 4.58 -5.85 -7.40
CA THR A 75 4.69 -5.09 -8.65
C THR A 75 6.16 -4.84 -8.98
N THR A 76 6.60 -5.19 -10.18
CA THR A 76 8.02 -5.05 -10.61
C THR A 76 8.26 -3.94 -11.63
N SER A 77 7.21 -3.29 -12.12
CA SER A 77 7.28 -2.32 -13.23
C SER A 77 7.36 -0.86 -12.77
N VAL A 78 7.64 -0.62 -11.48
CA VAL A 78 7.74 0.72 -10.90
C VAL A 78 9.02 1.40 -11.38
N LYS A 79 8.90 2.61 -11.94
CA LYS A 79 10.02 3.34 -12.56
C LYS A 79 10.12 4.77 -12.06
N GLY A 80 11.35 5.29 -12.08
CA GLY A 80 11.64 6.67 -11.71
C GLY A 80 11.73 6.87 -10.20
N THR A 81 11.79 8.14 -9.78
CA THR A 81 11.73 8.52 -8.37
C THR A 81 10.30 8.40 -7.88
N VAL A 82 10.10 7.62 -6.81
CA VAL A 82 8.78 7.36 -6.24
C VAL A 82 8.67 7.88 -4.83
N TYR A 83 7.45 8.24 -4.45
CA TYR A 83 7.11 8.75 -3.12
C TYR A 83 5.88 8.01 -2.60
N PRO A 84 5.79 7.76 -1.28
CA PRO A 84 4.53 7.34 -0.67
C PRO A 84 3.46 8.41 -0.93
N ALA A 85 2.27 7.96 -1.31
CA ALA A 85 1.12 8.83 -1.55
C ALA A 85 -0.14 8.21 -0.94
N LEU A 86 -0.99 9.07 -0.37
CA LEU A 86 -2.25 8.70 0.25
C LEU A 86 -3.37 9.46 -0.45
N TYR A 87 -4.43 8.75 -0.82
CA TYR A 87 -5.62 9.31 -1.43
C TYR A 87 -6.80 9.01 -0.51
N VAL A 88 -7.54 10.04 -0.14
CA VAL A 88 -8.75 9.93 0.69
C VAL A 88 -9.90 10.63 -0.01
N ASN A 89 -11.10 10.06 0.09
CA ASN A 89 -12.35 10.67 -0.34
C ASN A 89 -13.40 10.54 0.78
N ASP A 90 -14.57 11.16 0.60
CA ASP A 90 -15.78 10.91 1.41
C ASP A 90 -15.59 10.97 2.94
N GLY A 91 -14.65 11.80 3.40
CA GLY A 91 -14.34 11.97 4.82
C GLY A 91 -13.47 10.87 5.44
N ALA A 92 -12.90 9.97 4.65
CA ALA A 92 -11.94 8.97 5.11
C ALA A 92 -10.70 9.64 5.73
N ILE A 93 -10.21 9.05 6.81
CA ILE A 93 -9.01 9.51 7.53
C ILE A 93 -7.98 8.38 7.48
N LEU A 94 -6.76 8.71 7.07
CA LEU A 94 -5.62 7.81 7.08
C LEU A 94 -4.47 8.45 7.83
N ASP A 95 -3.93 7.71 8.80
CA ASP A 95 -2.69 8.08 9.47
C ASP A 95 -1.49 7.43 8.77
N ILE A 96 -0.44 8.22 8.53
CA ILE A 96 0.82 7.69 8.01
C ILE A 96 1.81 7.49 9.16
N VAL A 97 2.31 6.27 9.29
CA VAL A 97 3.36 5.92 10.25
C VAL A 97 4.65 5.74 9.46
N LEU A 98 5.65 6.59 9.72
CA LEU A 98 6.96 6.54 9.07
C LEU A 98 8.09 6.08 10.01
N ASP A 99 7.79 5.90 11.30
CA ASP A 99 8.72 5.43 12.33
C ASP A 99 7.93 4.75 13.46
N ASN A 100 8.59 3.93 14.29
CA ASN A 100 7.96 3.18 15.38
C ASN A 100 6.76 2.32 14.90
N PHE A 101 6.97 1.55 13.83
CA PHE A 101 5.92 0.75 13.20
C PHE A 101 5.27 -0.27 14.14
N ASN A 102 3.98 -0.52 13.95
CA ASN A 102 3.23 -1.58 14.64
C ASN A 102 3.71 -3.00 14.30
N PHE A 103 4.25 -3.16 13.10
CA PHE A 103 4.86 -4.40 12.62
C PHE A 103 6.30 -4.11 12.18
N SER A 104 7.22 -5.00 12.53
CA SER A 104 8.63 -4.85 12.13
C SER A 104 8.75 -4.80 10.60
N PRO A 105 9.62 -3.94 10.05
CA PRO A 105 9.94 -3.96 8.63
C PRO A 105 10.43 -5.35 8.18
N PRO A 106 10.11 -5.78 6.95
CA PRO A 106 10.65 -7.02 6.41
C PRO A 106 12.19 -7.01 6.37
N PRO A 107 12.86 -8.18 6.36
CA PRO A 107 14.32 -8.25 6.31
C PRO A 107 14.89 -7.47 5.10
N GLY A 108 15.88 -6.61 5.37
CA GLY A 108 16.51 -5.76 4.35
C GLY A 108 15.80 -4.44 4.07
N PHE A 109 14.66 -4.17 4.72
CA PHE A 109 13.97 -2.90 4.66
C PHE A 109 14.11 -2.12 5.97
N GLU A 110 14.21 -0.80 5.84
CA GLU A 110 14.22 0.13 6.97
C GLU A 110 13.16 1.20 6.75
N LYS A 111 12.96 2.04 7.78
CA LYS A 111 12.05 3.17 7.68
C LYS A 111 12.49 4.16 6.60
N ILE A 112 11.53 4.92 6.09
CA ILE A 112 11.83 6.05 5.21
C ILE A 112 12.62 7.08 6.02
N MET A 113 13.82 7.39 5.57
CA MET A 113 14.65 8.43 6.15
C MET A 113 14.18 9.78 5.64
N LEU A 114 13.68 10.62 6.54
CA LEU A 114 13.30 11.99 6.20
C LEU A 114 14.55 12.87 6.20
N GLU A 115 14.87 13.43 5.04
CA GLU A 115 15.95 14.41 4.91
C GLU A 115 15.49 15.74 5.51
N GLN A 116 16.16 16.23 6.55
CA GLN A 116 16.02 17.62 6.99
C GLN A 116 17.00 18.49 6.21
N SER A 117 16.48 19.39 5.38
CA SER A 117 17.29 20.45 4.79
C SER A 117 17.63 21.46 5.87
N LEU A 118 18.91 21.56 6.24
CA LEU A 118 19.43 22.45 7.30
C LEU A 118 19.58 23.92 6.85
N LEU A 119 18.73 24.39 5.93
CA LEU A 119 18.83 25.76 5.40
C LEU A 119 18.23 26.78 6.35
#